data_AF-V4KIT9-F1
#
_entry.id   AF-V4KIT9-F1
#
_cell.length_a   1.000
_cell.length_b   1.000
_cell.length_c   1.000
_cell.angle_alpha   90.00
_cell.angle_beta   90.00
_cell.angle_gamma   90.00
#
_symmetry.space_group_name_H-M   'P 1'
#
loop_
_entity.id
_entity.type
_entity.pdbx_description
1 polymer ?
#
loop_
_entity_poly.entity_id
_entity_poly.type
_entity_poly.pdbx_seq_one_letter_code
_entity_poly.pdbx_strand_id
1 'polypeptide(L)'
;MATATLSFSPLSHSHSHSSSSSLKLTPFLRYGKKQLHLHHQIFITISYPNYHSTLSRHLAVSRDDASTPLEETETMELEDATEKRRREEEKFAVLNTGIYECRSCGYKYDESAGDPSYPIPPGFQFDKLPEDWRCPTCGAAKTFFESKMVEIAGFAQNQQYGLGGNALTSGQKTALIFGSLFLFFMLFLSGYFIQ
;
A
#
# COMPACT_ATOMS: atom_id res chain seq x y z
N MET A 1 1.71 39.69 -68.18
CA MET A 1 3.00 38.96 -68.16
C MET A 1 3.83 39.56 -67.04
N ALA A 2 3.91 38.90 -65.89
CA ALA A 2 4.63 39.39 -64.73
C ALA A 2 5.71 38.37 -64.36
N THR A 3 6.97 38.82 -64.48
CA THR A 3 8.21 38.10 -64.25
C THR A 3 8.51 37.95 -62.76
N ALA A 4 8.82 36.73 -62.32
CA ALA A 4 9.27 36.46 -60.97
C ALA A 4 10.80 36.55 -60.88
N THR A 5 11.31 37.36 -59.96
CA THR A 5 12.74 37.46 -59.63
C THR A 5 13.03 36.64 -58.38
N LEU A 6 13.95 35.67 -58.49
CA LEU A 6 14.47 34.87 -57.39
C LEU A 6 15.71 35.56 -56.81
N SER A 7 15.73 35.77 -55.49
CA SER A 7 16.92 36.20 -54.74
C SER A 7 17.37 35.08 -53.80
N PHE A 8 18.61 34.62 -53.98
CA PHE A 8 19.30 33.68 -53.10
C PHE A 8 20.28 34.44 -52.19
N SER A 9 20.44 34.00 -50.94
CA SER A 9 21.59 34.34 -50.09
C SER A 9 22.21 33.07 -49.52
N PRO A 10 23.55 33.01 -49.36
CA PRO A 10 24.29 31.76 -49.28
C PRO A 10 24.54 31.24 -47.85
N LEU A 11 24.88 29.95 -47.83
CA LEU A 11 25.28 29.05 -46.75
C LEU A 11 26.31 29.60 -45.74
N SER A 12 26.21 29.14 -44.49
CA SER A 12 27.38 28.66 -43.75
C SER A 12 27.08 27.38 -42.98
N HIS A 13 28.04 26.48 -43.03
CA HIS A 13 28.00 25.08 -42.60
C HIS A 13 28.73 24.95 -41.25
N SER A 14 28.25 24.13 -40.32
CA SER A 14 29.13 23.40 -39.41
C SER A 14 28.47 22.15 -38.84
N HIS A 15 29.26 21.09 -38.81
CA HIS A 15 28.94 19.71 -38.46
C HIS A 15 28.59 19.50 -36.97
N SER A 16 27.73 18.51 -36.69
CA SER A 16 27.98 17.56 -35.61
C SER A 16 27.23 16.23 -35.80
N HIS A 17 27.96 15.14 -35.59
CA HIS A 17 27.50 13.77 -35.48
C HIS A 17 26.61 13.57 -34.24
N SER A 18 25.56 12.74 -34.36
CA SER A 18 25.09 11.80 -33.32
C SER A 18 23.88 11.03 -33.86
N SER A 19 24.05 9.79 -34.33
CA SER A 19 23.79 8.57 -33.56
C SER A 19 22.34 8.40 -33.09
N SER A 20 21.63 7.56 -33.84
CA SER A 20 20.60 6.59 -33.41
C SER A 20 20.03 6.73 -32.00
N SER A 21 18.72 7.02 -31.91
CA SER A 21 17.84 6.38 -30.93
C SER A 21 16.39 6.42 -31.41
N SER A 22 15.91 5.24 -31.80
CA SER A 22 14.52 4.91 -32.10
C SER A 22 13.59 5.32 -30.95
N LEU A 23 12.90 6.45 -31.09
CA LEU A 23 11.75 6.83 -30.26
C LEU A 23 10.60 5.86 -30.55
N LYS A 24 10.46 4.81 -29.73
CA LYS A 24 9.21 4.07 -29.63
C LYS A 24 8.22 4.92 -28.83
N LEU A 25 7.42 5.67 -29.56
CA LEU A 25 6.20 6.32 -29.10
C LEU A 25 5.17 5.23 -28.76
N THR A 26 4.79 5.07 -27.49
CA THR A 26 3.59 4.32 -27.11
C THR A 26 2.56 5.24 -26.48
N PRO A 27 1.26 4.99 -26.73
CA PRO A 27 0.23 6.00 -26.59
C PRO A 27 -0.26 6.12 -25.15
N PHE A 28 -0.27 7.36 -24.67
CA PHE A 28 -0.94 7.78 -23.45
C PHE A 28 -2.46 7.68 -23.70
N LEU A 29 -3.12 6.66 -23.13
CA LEU A 29 -4.58 6.59 -23.15
C LEU A 29 -5.16 7.71 -22.28
N ARG A 30 -5.53 8.79 -22.96
CA ARG A 30 -6.23 9.94 -22.43
C ARG A 30 -7.71 9.55 -22.20
N TYR A 31 -8.03 9.03 -21.02
CA TYR A 31 -9.43 8.84 -20.64
C TYR A 31 -10.04 10.16 -20.17
N GLY A 32 -10.65 10.89 -21.10
CA GLY A 32 -11.48 12.05 -20.79
C GLY A 32 -12.89 11.61 -20.41
N LYS A 33 -13.29 11.79 -19.15
CA LYS A 33 -14.70 11.71 -18.76
C LYS A 33 -15.21 13.12 -18.46
N LYS A 34 -16.05 13.61 -19.38
CA LYS A 34 -16.75 14.90 -19.26
C LYS A 34 -17.68 14.87 -18.04
N GLN A 35 -17.60 15.95 -17.27
CA GLN A 35 -18.54 16.39 -16.26
C GLN A 35 -19.95 16.53 -16.85
N LEU A 36 -20.96 15.89 -16.24
CA LEU A 36 -22.34 16.37 -16.30
C LEU A 36 -23.05 16.04 -14.98
N HIS A 37 -23.32 17.10 -14.23
CA HIS A 37 -24.13 17.14 -13.03
C HIS A 37 -25.56 16.63 -13.30
N LEU A 38 -26.07 15.74 -12.45
CA LEU A 38 -27.45 15.82 -11.96
C LEU A 38 -27.52 15.16 -10.57
N HIS A 39 -27.66 16.00 -9.55
CA HIS A 39 -27.71 15.60 -8.15
C HIS A 39 -29.17 15.33 -7.78
N HIS A 40 -29.57 14.07 -7.59
CA HIS A 40 -30.83 13.75 -6.91
C HIS A 40 -30.49 13.25 -5.52
N GLN A 41 -30.55 14.14 -4.52
CA GLN A 41 -30.45 13.76 -3.12
C GLN A 41 -31.75 13.03 -2.73
N ILE A 42 -31.65 11.71 -2.53
CA ILE A 42 -32.67 10.95 -1.83
C ILE A 42 -32.26 10.98 -0.34
N PHE A 43 -32.92 11.84 0.43
CA PHE A 43 -32.80 11.85 1.89
C PHE A 43 -33.66 10.72 2.46
N ILE A 44 -33.04 9.63 2.89
CA ILE A 44 -33.71 8.62 3.72
C ILE A 44 -33.51 9.06 5.17
N THR A 45 -34.53 9.70 5.75
CA THR A 45 -34.56 10.03 7.18
C THR A 45 -34.94 8.78 7.96
N ILE A 46 -33.95 8.11 8.54
CA ILE A 46 -34.19 7.04 9.53
C ILE A 46 -34.53 7.72 10.85
N SER A 47 -35.82 7.72 11.19
CA SER A 47 -36.33 8.17 12.49
C SER A 47 -36.12 7.05 13.51
N TYR A 48 -35.27 7.27 14.51
CA TYR A 48 -35.17 6.39 15.68
C TYR A 48 -36.07 6.95 16.79
N PRO A 49 -37.16 6.25 17.17
CA PRO A 49 -37.98 6.70 18.28
C PRO A 49 -37.29 6.37 19.61
N ASN A 50 -37.06 7.41 20.40
CA ASN A 50 -37.06 7.40 21.86
C ASN A 50 -36.02 6.51 22.58
N TYR A 51 -34.83 7.07 22.80
CA TYR A 51 -33.96 6.65 23.91
C TYR A 51 -34.41 7.38 25.18
N HIS A 52 -35.20 6.71 26.02
CA HIS A 52 -35.55 7.22 27.35
C HIS A 52 -34.78 6.42 28.40
N SER A 53 -33.81 7.07 29.05
CA SER A 53 -33.10 6.52 30.20
C SER A 53 -34.02 6.49 31.41
N THR A 54 -34.37 5.31 31.91
CA THR A 54 -34.90 5.14 33.26
C THR A 54 -34.04 4.15 34.03
N LEU A 55 -33.32 4.75 34.97
CA LEU A 55 -32.69 4.14 36.12
C LEU A 55 -33.70 3.32 36.94
N SER A 56 -33.19 2.23 37.55
CA SER A 56 -33.77 1.45 38.65
C SER A 56 -34.78 0.34 38.31
N ARG A 57 -34.28 -0.91 38.32
CA ARG A 57 -34.87 -1.95 39.17
C ARG A 57 -33.83 -3.02 39.52
N HIS A 58 -33.59 -3.17 40.82
CA HIS A 58 -32.80 -4.23 41.42
C HIS A 58 -33.31 -5.60 40.97
N LEU A 59 -32.43 -6.42 40.39
CA LEU A 59 -32.54 -7.86 40.43
C LEU A 59 -31.38 -8.39 41.27
N ALA A 60 -31.72 -8.78 42.49
CA ALA A 60 -30.85 -9.53 43.36
C ALA A 60 -30.64 -10.91 42.72
N VAL A 61 -29.45 -11.13 42.16
CA VAL A 61 -28.98 -12.48 41.87
C VAL A 61 -28.33 -12.97 43.16
N SER A 62 -29.05 -13.85 43.84
CA SER A 62 -28.56 -14.52 45.04
C SER A 62 -27.27 -15.27 44.71
N ARG A 63 -26.26 -14.94 45.50
CA ARG A 63 -25.07 -15.73 45.76
C ARG A 63 -25.54 -17.05 46.38
N ASP A 64 -25.10 -18.16 45.80
CA ASP A 64 -24.83 -19.46 46.45
C ASP A 64 -24.49 -20.46 45.33
N ASP A 65 -23.21 -20.58 44.99
CA ASP A 65 -22.53 -21.86 45.12
C ASP A 65 -21.03 -21.73 44.89
N ALA A 66 -20.31 -22.53 45.66
CA ALA A 66 -18.88 -22.48 45.85
C ALA A 66 -18.09 -23.07 44.68
N SER A 67 -16.83 -22.64 44.61
CA SER A 67 -15.70 -23.26 43.91
C SER A 67 -15.76 -23.35 42.38
N THR A 68 -15.16 -22.35 41.73
CA THR A 68 -14.19 -22.64 40.66
C THR A 68 -13.00 -21.69 40.85
N PRO A 69 -11.87 -22.19 41.37
CA PRO A 69 -10.64 -21.42 41.46
C PRO A 69 -10.10 -21.08 40.06
N LEU A 70 -9.88 -19.79 39.81
CA LEU A 70 -8.74 -19.26 39.05
C LEU A 70 -8.39 -20.02 37.75
N GLU A 71 -9.24 -19.94 36.71
CA GLU A 71 -8.84 -20.38 35.35
C GLU A 71 -9.52 -19.56 34.22
N GLU A 72 -10.21 -18.47 34.56
CA GLU A 72 -10.84 -17.58 33.57
C GLU A 72 -9.99 -16.33 33.30
N THR A 73 -9.16 -15.93 34.26
CA THR A 73 -8.20 -14.82 34.10
C THR A 73 -7.05 -15.20 33.17
N GLU A 74 -6.58 -16.44 33.25
CA GLU A 74 -5.41 -16.88 32.46
C GLU A 74 -5.76 -17.07 30.99
N THR A 75 -6.98 -17.50 30.65
CA THR A 75 -7.39 -17.72 29.24
C THR A 75 -7.58 -16.41 28.49
N MET A 76 -8.17 -15.38 29.13
CA MET A 76 -8.29 -14.05 28.53
C MET A 76 -6.95 -13.33 28.36
N GLU A 77 -6.04 -13.47 29.34
CA GLU A 77 -4.70 -12.88 29.26
C GLU A 77 -3.82 -13.55 28.19
N LEU A 78 -4.00 -14.86 27.97
CA LEU A 78 -3.23 -15.63 26.98
C LEU A 78 -3.75 -15.40 25.55
N GLU A 79 -5.05 -15.19 25.37
CA GLU A 79 -5.65 -14.81 24.08
C GLU A 79 -5.31 -13.36 23.70
N ASP A 80 -5.38 -12.40 24.64
CA ASP A 80 -4.97 -11.01 24.40
C ASP A 80 -3.46 -10.90 24.13
N ALA A 81 -2.64 -11.67 24.85
CA ALA A 81 -1.21 -11.74 24.59
C ALA A 81 -0.87 -12.37 23.23
N THR A 82 -1.61 -13.41 22.81
CA THR A 82 -1.44 -14.05 21.49
C THR A 82 -1.86 -13.12 20.36
N GLU A 83 -2.99 -12.42 20.50
CA GLU A 83 -3.48 -11.45 19.53
C GLU A 83 -2.57 -10.23 19.43
N LYS A 84 -2.05 -9.73 20.55
CA LYS A 84 -1.06 -8.66 20.57
C LYS A 84 0.23 -9.05 19.86
N ARG A 85 0.72 -10.28 20.08
CA ARG A 85 1.88 -10.83 19.38
C ARG A 85 1.61 -10.94 17.87
N ARG A 86 0.42 -11.39 17.48
CA ARG A 86 0.00 -11.47 16.07
C ARG A 86 -0.07 -10.09 15.40
N ARG A 87 -0.57 -9.07 16.10
CA ARG A 87 -0.57 -7.67 15.63
C ARG A 87 0.83 -7.07 15.49
N GLU A 88 1.75 -7.46 16.38
CA GLU A 88 3.16 -7.07 16.30
C GLU A 88 3.89 -7.77 15.13
N GLU A 89 3.49 -9.01 14.81
CA GLU A 89 3.98 -9.79 13.66
C GLU A 89 3.37 -9.34 12.32
N GLU A 90 2.15 -8.80 12.31
CA GLU A 90 1.48 -8.19 11.14
C GLU A 90 1.96 -6.76 10.82
N LYS A 91 3.01 -6.26 11.51
CA LYS A 91 3.53 -4.91 11.28
C LYS A 91 4.18 -4.82 9.89
N PHE A 92 3.52 -4.09 9.00
CA PHE A 92 4.08 -3.70 7.70
C PHE A 92 5.48 -3.11 7.91
N ALA A 93 6.48 -3.62 7.18
CA ALA A 93 7.81 -3.03 7.21
C ALA A 93 7.71 -1.62 6.60
N VAL A 94 7.66 -0.62 7.45
CA VAL A 94 7.67 0.80 7.09
C VAL A 94 9.13 1.17 6.85
N LEU A 95 9.58 1.12 5.59
CA LEU A 95 10.91 1.62 5.24
C LEU A 95 10.83 3.10 4.85
N ASN A 96 11.73 3.90 5.43
CA ASN A 96 11.99 5.25 4.94
C ASN A 96 12.72 5.11 3.59
N THR A 97 12.18 5.74 2.55
CA THR A 97 12.72 5.63 1.18
C THR A 97 13.85 6.62 0.87
N GLY A 98 14.23 7.49 1.82
CA GLY A 98 15.15 8.60 1.56
C GLY A 98 14.54 9.69 0.67
N ILE A 99 13.22 9.67 0.48
CA ILE A 99 12.47 10.65 -0.31
C ILE A 99 11.69 11.56 0.64
N TYR A 100 11.81 12.87 0.45
CA TYR A 100 11.13 13.89 1.24
C TYR A 100 10.24 14.74 0.34
N GLU A 101 8.97 14.92 0.69
CA GLU A 101 8.03 15.70 -0.10
C GLU A 101 7.67 17.01 0.59
N CYS A 102 7.76 18.12 -0.15
CA CYS A 102 7.37 19.43 0.32
C CYS A 102 5.84 19.52 0.41
N ARG A 103 5.30 19.74 1.61
CA ARG A 103 3.85 19.92 1.80
C ARG A 103 3.25 21.14 1.10
N SER A 104 4.07 22.13 0.78
CA SER A 104 3.61 23.39 0.18
C SER A 104 3.37 23.26 -1.34
N CYS A 105 4.22 22.52 -2.05
CA CYS A 105 4.15 22.43 -3.53
C CYS A 105 4.24 21.01 -4.11
N GLY A 106 4.52 19.99 -3.30
CA GLY A 106 4.68 18.60 -3.76
C GLY A 106 6.05 18.27 -4.36
N TYR A 107 7.04 19.17 -4.29
CA TYR A 107 8.42 18.87 -4.69
C TYR A 107 8.99 17.70 -3.89
N LYS A 108 9.64 16.75 -4.57
CA LYS A 108 10.26 15.57 -3.95
C LYS A 108 11.78 15.70 -4.00
N TYR A 109 12.39 15.78 -2.83
CA TYR A 109 13.83 15.64 -2.66
C TYR A 109 14.18 14.15 -2.54
N ASP A 110 15.11 13.68 -3.36
CA ASP A 110 15.63 12.31 -3.33
C ASP A 110 17.08 12.36 -2.85
N GLU A 111 17.37 11.77 -1.68
CA GLU A 111 18.72 11.73 -1.13
C GLU A 111 19.74 11.10 -2.09
N SER A 112 19.32 10.14 -2.92
CA SER A 112 20.21 9.47 -3.88
C SER A 112 20.54 10.36 -5.09
N ALA A 113 19.65 11.28 -5.44
CA ALA A 113 19.86 12.22 -6.55
C ALA A 113 20.49 13.55 -6.10
N GLY A 114 20.26 13.96 -4.84
CA GLY A 114 20.64 15.27 -4.33
C GLY A 114 19.77 16.39 -4.92
N ASP A 115 20.32 17.59 -4.98
CA ASP A 115 19.68 18.75 -5.62
C ASP A 115 20.68 19.37 -6.63
N PRO A 116 20.38 19.42 -7.93
CA PRO A 116 21.25 20.08 -8.90
C PRO A 116 21.09 21.61 -8.89
N SER A 117 19.98 22.14 -8.37
CA SER A 117 19.72 23.59 -8.33
C SER A 117 20.45 24.27 -7.17
N TYR A 118 20.66 23.52 -6.09
CA TYR A 118 21.47 23.91 -4.94
C TYR A 118 22.56 22.86 -4.80
N PRO A 119 23.86 23.17 -4.95
CA PRO A 119 24.94 22.20 -5.22
C PRO A 119 25.12 21.12 -4.13
N ILE A 120 24.17 20.19 -4.06
CA ILE A 120 24.05 19.13 -3.07
C ILE A 120 24.30 17.82 -3.82
N PRO A 121 25.38 17.10 -3.49
CA PRO A 121 25.75 15.90 -4.21
C PRO A 121 24.74 14.77 -4.00
N PRO A 122 24.70 13.77 -4.90
CA PRO A 122 23.94 12.55 -4.70
C PRO A 122 24.42 11.79 -3.44
N GLY A 123 23.50 11.14 -2.75
CA GLY A 123 23.74 10.45 -1.48
C GLY A 123 23.73 11.36 -0.25
N PHE A 124 23.34 12.63 -0.41
CA PHE A 124 23.31 13.58 0.69
C PHE A 124 22.00 13.49 1.47
N GLN A 125 22.10 13.07 2.74
CA GLN A 125 20.96 12.86 3.62
C GLN A 125 20.18 14.15 3.88
N PHE A 126 18.85 14.06 3.98
CA PHE A 126 18.00 15.22 4.17
C PHE A 126 18.34 15.97 5.47
N ASP A 127 18.61 15.23 6.54
CA ASP A 127 18.94 15.79 7.84
C ASP A 127 20.24 16.60 7.83
N LYS A 128 21.14 16.33 6.89
CA LYS A 128 22.40 17.07 6.71
C LYS A 128 22.27 18.33 5.86
N LEU A 129 21.10 18.60 5.26
CA LEU A 129 20.91 19.84 4.49
C LEU A 129 21.13 21.07 5.36
N PRO A 130 21.80 22.11 4.81
CA PRO A 130 21.92 23.41 5.45
C PRO A 130 20.55 23.99 5.86
N GLU A 131 20.49 24.74 6.97
CA GLU A 131 19.26 25.34 7.50
C GLU A 131 18.71 26.45 6.58
N ASP A 132 19.58 27.07 5.79
CA ASP A 132 19.26 28.06 4.77
C ASP A 132 18.74 27.46 3.47
N TRP A 133 18.86 26.13 3.27
CA TRP A 133 18.28 25.49 2.10
C TRP A 133 16.76 25.69 2.04
N ARG A 134 16.27 25.90 0.83
CA ARG A 134 14.85 26.15 0.53
C ARG A 134 14.41 25.24 -0.60
N CYS A 135 13.14 24.90 -0.61
CA CYS A 135 12.55 24.15 -1.72
C CYS A 135 12.81 24.89 -3.05
N PRO A 136 13.43 24.25 -4.05
CA PRO A 136 13.76 24.91 -5.32
C PRO A 136 12.53 25.29 -6.14
N THR A 137 11.37 24.69 -5.85
CA THR A 137 10.11 24.99 -6.54
C THR A 137 9.34 26.16 -5.92
N CYS A 138 9.23 26.23 -4.59
CA CYS A 138 8.37 27.22 -3.91
C CYS A 138 9.05 28.09 -2.86
N GLY A 139 10.33 27.86 -2.57
CA GLY A 139 11.08 28.63 -1.56
C GLY A 139 10.69 28.32 -0.10
N ALA A 140 9.88 27.30 0.17
CA ALA A 140 9.55 26.90 1.53
C ALA A 140 10.78 26.38 2.30
N ALA A 141 10.78 26.56 3.62
CA ALA A 141 11.84 26.06 4.49
C ALA A 141 11.85 24.52 4.57
N LYS A 142 12.99 23.95 4.99
CA LYS A 142 13.20 22.52 5.21
C LYS A 142 12.14 21.87 6.12
N THR A 143 11.60 22.62 7.08
CA THR A 143 10.55 22.18 8.02
C THR A 143 9.20 21.85 7.36
N PHE A 144 8.98 22.26 6.11
CA PHE A 144 7.77 21.93 5.36
C PHE A 144 7.83 20.56 4.68
N PHE A 145 8.95 19.86 4.76
CA PHE A 145 9.11 18.54 4.15
C PHE A 145 8.68 17.42 5.09
N GLU A 146 8.06 16.39 4.51
CA GLU A 146 7.70 15.16 5.19
C GLU A 146 8.38 13.97 4.51
N SER A 147 8.89 13.02 5.31
CA SER A 147 9.50 11.81 4.79
C SER A 147 8.44 10.88 4.20
N LYS A 148 8.72 10.33 3.02
CA LYS A 148 7.89 9.29 2.41
C LYS A 148 8.37 7.94 2.91
N MET A 149 7.60 7.41 3.84
CA MET A 149 7.65 6.00 4.18
C MET A 149 6.80 5.22 3.18
N VAL A 150 7.38 4.20 2.57
CA VAL A 150 6.61 3.25 1.75
C VAL A 150 6.34 2.05 2.64
N GLU A 151 5.07 1.80 2.90
CA GLU A 151 4.61 0.53 3.44
C GLU A 151 4.72 -0.50 2.32
N ILE A 152 5.71 -1.38 2.41
CA ILE A 152 5.70 -2.57 1.59
C ILE A 152 4.65 -3.47 2.22
N ALA A 153 3.49 -3.57 1.58
CA ALA A 153 2.41 -4.49 1.92
C ALA A 153 2.89 -5.94 1.75
N GLY A 154 3.77 -6.36 2.65
CA GLY A 154 4.38 -7.67 2.65
C GLY A 154 3.33 -8.70 3.03
N PHE A 155 3.19 -9.71 2.18
CA PHE A 155 2.55 -11.00 2.46
C PHE A 155 1.03 -11.08 2.39
N ALA A 156 0.24 -10.10 2.86
CA ALA A 156 -1.22 -10.25 2.84
C ALA A 156 -1.82 -10.43 1.42
N GLN A 157 -1.35 -9.65 0.44
CA GLN A 157 -1.81 -9.79 -0.95
C GLN A 157 -1.31 -11.09 -1.62
N ASN A 158 -0.19 -11.64 -1.16
CA ASN A 158 0.37 -12.88 -1.71
C ASN A 158 -0.31 -14.14 -1.18
N GLN A 159 -1.14 -14.05 -0.13
CA GLN A 159 -1.92 -15.19 0.36
C GLN A 159 -2.99 -15.65 -0.63
N GLN A 160 -3.47 -14.75 -1.50
CA GLN A 160 -4.49 -15.06 -2.51
C GLN A 160 -3.90 -15.73 -3.77
N TYR A 161 -2.57 -15.74 -3.93
CA TYR A 161 -1.95 -16.36 -5.11
C TYR A 161 -1.90 -17.90 -4.98
N GLY A 162 -2.05 -18.60 -6.10
CA GLY A 162 -1.97 -20.07 -6.17
C GLY A 162 -3.32 -20.78 -6.02
N LEU A 163 -3.27 -22.09 -5.73
CA LEU A 163 -4.47 -22.95 -5.68
C LEU A 163 -5.17 -22.93 -4.30
N GLY A 164 -5.24 -21.76 -3.65
CA GLY A 164 -5.87 -21.60 -2.33
C GLY A 164 -5.15 -22.24 -1.14
N GLY A 165 -4.04 -22.96 -1.35
CA GLY A 165 -3.30 -23.63 -0.27
C GLY A 165 -2.55 -22.70 0.70
N ASN A 166 -2.38 -21.43 0.32
CA ASN A 166 -1.73 -20.40 1.14
C ASN A 166 -2.67 -19.76 2.18
N ALA A 167 -3.98 -19.95 2.03
CA ALA A 167 -5.01 -19.46 2.96
C ALA A 167 -5.45 -20.53 3.99
N LEU A 168 -4.96 -21.76 3.88
CA LEU A 168 -5.32 -22.86 4.77
C LEU A 168 -4.51 -22.80 6.08
N THR A 169 -5.15 -23.18 7.18
CA THR A 169 -4.44 -23.42 8.44
C THR A 169 -3.44 -24.57 8.29
N SER A 170 -2.39 -24.59 9.12
CA SER A 170 -1.37 -25.66 9.12
C SER A 170 -1.98 -27.06 9.28
N GLY A 171 -3.01 -27.18 10.12
CA GLY A 171 -3.77 -28.43 10.32
C GLY A 171 -4.56 -28.85 9.08
N GLN A 172 -5.30 -27.94 8.44
CA GLN A 172 -6.05 -28.23 7.21
C GLN A 172 -5.13 -28.62 6.06
N LYS A 173 -3.99 -27.96 5.92
CA LYS A 173 -2.98 -28.29 4.91
C LYS A 173 -2.40 -29.69 5.13
N THR A 174 -2.08 -30.01 6.38
CA THR A 174 -1.61 -31.34 6.80
C THR A 174 -2.64 -32.42 6.47
N ALA A 175 -3.91 -32.19 6.83
CA ALA A 175 -5.00 -33.12 6.53
C ALA A 175 -5.21 -33.32 5.02
N LEU A 176 -5.12 -32.26 4.21
CA LEU A 176 -5.21 -32.37 2.76
C LEU A 176 -4.05 -33.18 2.15
N ILE A 177 -2.82 -32.92 2.60
CA ILE A 177 -1.62 -33.62 2.11
C ILE A 177 -1.72 -35.11 2.47
N PHE A 178 -1.85 -35.45 3.75
CA PHE A 178 -1.86 -36.85 4.17
C PHE A 178 -3.14 -37.58 3.76
N GLY A 179 -4.28 -36.90 3.74
CA GLY A 179 -5.54 -37.46 3.26
C GLY A 179 -5.48 -37.83 1.77
N SER A 180 -4.91 -36.96 0.93
CA SER A 180 -4.75 -37.25 -0.51
C SER A 180 -3.76 -38.39 -0.75
N LEU A 181 -2.64 -38.42 -0.02
CA LEU A 181 -1.66 -39.51 -0.11
C LEU A 181 -2.26 -40.86 0.31
N PHE A 182 -3.01 -40.89 1.41
CA PHE A 182 -3.67 -42.09 1.90
C PHE A 182 -4.74 -42.59 0.93
N LEU A 183 -5.58 -41.70 0.41
CA LEU A 183 -6.60 -42.05 -0.57
C LEU A 183 -5.99 -42.60 -1.86
N PHE A 184 -4.92 -41.97 -2.36
CA PHE A 184 -4.17 -42.49 -3.50
C PHE A 184 -3.58 -43.88 -3.22
N PHE A 185 -2.98 -44.08 -2.05
CA PHE A 185 -2.41 -45.38 -1.66
C PHE A 185 -3.48 -46.48 -1.55
N MET A 186 -4.65 -46.17 -0.98
CA MET A 186 -5.77 -47.10 -0.91
C MET A 186 -6.31 -47.45 -2.30
N LEU A 187 -6.45 -46.46 -3.19
CA LEU A 187 -6.87 -46.67 -4.57
C LEU A 187 -5.82 -47.51 -5.32
N PHE A 188 -4.54 -47.21 -5.15
CA PHE A 188 -3.43 -47.97 -5.72
C PHE A 188 -3.48 -49.44 -5.26
N LEU A 189 -3.64 -49.69 -3.96
CA LEU A 189 -3.82 -51.05 -3.43
C LEU A 189 -5.07 -51.74 -3.96
N SER A 190 -6.18 -51.03 -4.18
CA SER A 190 -7.39 -51.61 -4.76
C SER A 190 -7.16 -52.21 -6.15
N GLY A 191 -6.24 -51.64 -6.92
CA GLY A 191 -5.83 -52.17 -8.23
C GLY A 191 -5.13 -53.53 -8.16
N TYR A 192 -4.48 -53.86 -7.05
CA TYR A 192 -3.86 -55.19 -6.84
C TYR A 192 -4.91 -56.29 -6.61
N PHE A 193 -6.13 -55.94 -6.20
CA PHE A 193 -7.20 -56.91 -5.99
C PHE A 193 -8.01 -57.21 -7.27
N ILE A 194 -7.65 -56.60 -8.41
CA ILE A 194 -8.34 -56.76 -9.72
C ILE A 194 -7.64 -57.76 -10.66
N GLN A 195 -6.47 -58.28 -10.28
CA GLN A 195 -5.80 -59.39 -10.95
C GLN A 195 -6.28 -60.74 -10.41
#